data_AF-A5UQJ4-F1
#
_entry.id   AF-A5UQJ4-F1
#
_cell.length_a   1.000
_cell.length_b   1.000
_cell.length_c   1.000
_cell.angle_alpha   90.00
_cell.angle_beta   90.00
_cell.angle_gamma   90.00
#
_symmetry.space_group_name_H-M   'P 1'
#
loop_
_entity.id
_entity.type
_entity.pdbx_description
1 polymer ?
#
loop_
_entity_poly.entity_id
_entity_poly.type
_entity_poly.pdbx_seq_one_letter_code
_entity_poly.pdbx_strand_id
1 'polypeptide(L)'
;MKHFFVVMVLCLTVLASCGSQPASPVPSPTSSIQTTPNPYPYPAPPATGAYPPAELRQGPPFTIDGPVTAAEGLVHGSGPAGVPIRIVNITRGAEEIATVTIGDDGRFSATIAGKVSSGDRIGIMLGDVRGTRFNREDFLSGPGYQDIPFIGIIFTSILVE
;
A
#
# COMPACT_ATOMS: atom_id res chain seq x y z
N MET A 1 28.46 -46.02 19.44
CA MET A 1 27.08 -45.85 19.96
C MET A 1 26.98 -44.86 21.13
N LYS A 2 27.99 -44.77 22.02
CA LYS A 2 27.99 -43.87 23.19
C LYS A 2 28.12 -42.37 22.86
N HIS A 3 28.80 -42.01 21.76
CA HIS A 3 28.92 -40.61 21.32
C HIS A 3 27.66 -40.06 20.63
N PHE A 4 26.86 -40.93 19.99
CA PHE A 4 25.61 -40.53 19.34
C PHE A 4 24.54 -40.13 20.38
N PHE A 5 24.52 -40.83 21.52
CA PHE A 5 23.62 -40.54 22.63
C PHE A 5 23.94 -39.19 23.31
N VAL A 6 25.23 -38.83 23.43
CA VAL A 6 25.65 -37.55 24.03
C VAL A 6 25.30 -36.36 23.15
N VAL A 7 25.42 -36.49 21.82
CA VAL A 7 25.05 -35.42 20.88
C VAL A 7 23.53 -35.21 20.83
N MET A 8 22.75 -36.28 20.94
CA MET A 8 21.28 -36.20 20.96
C MET A 8 20.73 -35.56 22.25
N VAL A 9 21.36 -35.82 23.40
CA VAL A 9 20.97 -35.20 24.69
C VAL A 9 21.37 -33.71 24.75
N LEU A 10 22.48 -33.32 24.12
CA LEU A 10 22.88 -31.91 24.03
C LEU A 10 21.97 -31.08 23.10
N CYS A 11 21.38 -31.72 22.09
CA CYS A 11 20.48 -31.06 21.14
C CYS A 11 19.08 -30.80 21.74
N LEU A 12 18.63 -31.64 22.67
CA LEU A 12 17.32 -31.48 23.34
C LEU A 12 17.28 -30.33 24.36
N THR A 13 18.42 -29.90 24.91
CA THR A 13 18.45 -28.85 25.94
C THR A 13 18.37 -27.43 25.39
N VAL A 14 18.40 -27.24 24.07
CA VAL A 14 18.38 -25.90 23.44
C VAL A 14 16.95 -25.42 23.13
N LEU A 15 15.95 -26.30 23.18
CA LEU A 15 14.55 -25.99 22.79
C LEU A 15 13.64 -25.58 23.96
N ALA A 16 14.14 -25.53 25.20
CA ALA A 16 13.35 -25.26 26.41
C ALA A 16 13.61 -23.87 27.04
N SER A 17 13.90 -22.85 26.23
CA SER A 17 14.02 -21.47 26.71
C SER A 17 13.31 -20.48 25.78
N CYS A 18 11.98 -20.54 25.76
CA CYS A 18 11.16 -19.37 25.49
C CYS A 18 10.54 -18.95 26.82
N GLY A 19 11.33 -18.26 27.65
CA GLY A 19 10.81 -17.51 28.77
C GLY A 19 10.02 -16.32 28.24
N SER A 20 8.73 -16.29 28.53
CA SER A 20 7.85 -15.14 28.29
C SER A 20 8.36 -13.95 29.10
N GLN A 21 9.05 -13.03 28.44
CA GLN A 21 9.54 -11.80 29.04
C GLN A 21 8.32 -10.91 29.35
N PRO A 22 8.08 -10.50 30.61
CA PRO A 22 7.12 -9.44 30.89
C PRO A 22 7.60 -8.19 30.16
N ALA A 23 6.69 -7.51 29.46
CA ALA A 23 7.00 -6.22 28.85
C ALA A 23 7.48 -5.26 29.95
N SER A 24 8.77 -4.93 29.94
CA SER A 24 9.30 -3.84 30.75
C SER A 24 8.56 -2.57 30.33
N PRO A 25 8.01 -1.76 31.26
CA PRO A 25 7.51 -0.45 30.92
C PRO A 25 8.69 0.36 30.37
N VAL A 26 8.63 0.71 29.08
CA VAL A 26 9.52 1.70 28.50
C VAL A 26 9.27 2.99 29.29
N PRO A 27 10.29 3.58 29.96
CA PRO A 27 10.11 4.88 30.55
C PRO A 27 9.83 5.86 29.41
N SER A 28 8.63 6.45 29.40
CA SER A 28 8.37 7.65 28.61
C SER A 28 9.46 8.67 28.97
N PRO A 29 10.14 9.29 28.00
CA PRO A 29 10.99 10.42 28.32
C PRO A 29 10.08 11.51 28.91
N THR A 30 10.16 11.69 30.22
CA THR A 30 9.67 12.90 30.86
C THR A 30 10.60 14.01 30.38
N SER A 31 10.23 14.67 29.28
CA SER A 31 10.84 15.93 28.89
C SER A 31 10.58 16.94 30.01
N SER A 32 11.55 17.12 30.90
CA SER A 32 11.62 18.31 31.74
C SER A 32 11.94 19.47 30.80
N ILE A 33 10.91 20.22 30.42
CA ILE A 33 11.10 21.48 29.70
C ILE A 33 11.74 22.45 30.68
N GLN A 34 13.05 22.71 30.54
CA GLN A 34 13.65 23.92 31.08
C GLN A 34 13.01 25.09 30.33
N THR A 35 12.09 25.80 30.98
CA THR A 35 11.52 27.05 30.48
C THR A 35 12.57 28.15 30.55
N THR A 36 13.42 28.22 29.52
CA THR A 36 14.03 29.49 29.12
C THR A 36 12.90 30.39 28.60
N PRO A 37 12.72 31.61 29.12
CA PRO A 37 11.70 32.52 28.62
C PRO A 37 11.98 32.82 27.14
N ASN A 38 11.10 32.38 26.25
CA ASN A 38 11.22 32.72 24.84
C ASN A 38 10.89 34.21 24.67
N PRO A 39 11.83 35.06 24.22
CA PRO A 39 11.62 36.50 24.07
C PRO A 39 10.60 36.86 22.97
N TYR A 40 10.19 35.87 22.17
CA TYR A 40 9.13 35.98 21.19
C TYR A 40 7.93 35.13 21.63
N PRO A 41 6.84 35.74 22.14
CA PRO A 41 5.61 35.02 22.36
C PRO A 41 5.13 34.52 21.00
N TYR A 42 5.14 33.20 20.80
CA TYR A 42 4.40 32.63 19.68
C TYR A 42 2.92 32.95 19.93
N PRO A 43 2.20 33.59 18.99
CA PRO A 43 0.76 33.68 19.09
C PRO A 43 0.22 32.26 19.26
N ALA A 44 -0.69 32.08 20.22
CA ALA A 44 -1.36 30.80 20.41
C ALA A 44 -1.89 30.34 19.04
N PRO A 45 -1.71 29.06 18.65
CA PRO A 45 -2.41 28.54 17.49
C PRO A 45 -3.87 28.93 17.64
N PRO A 46 -4.51 29.50 16.60
CA PRO A 46 -5.94 29.75 16.66
C PRO A 46 -6.59 28.47 17.14
N ALA A 47 -7.46 28.59 18.16
CA ALA A 47 -8.21 27.45 18.67
C ALA A 47 -8.69 26.65 17.47
N THR A 48 -8.28 25.39 17.39
CA THR A 48 -8.65 24.47 16.32
C THR A 48 -10.18 24.44 16.26
N GLY A 49 -10.76 25.36 15.50
CA GLY A 49 -12.02 25.12 14.83
C GLY A 49 -11.73 23.87 14.04
N ALA A 50 -12.27 22.74 14.50
CA ALA A 50 -12.26 21.52 13.74
C ALA A 50 -12.90 21.88 12.40
N TYR A 51 -12.07 22.09 11.37
CA TYR A 51 -12.56 22.00 10.01
C TYR A 51 -13.23 20.63 9.97
N PRO A 52 -14.56 20.54 9.76
CA PRO A 52 -15.16 19.24 9.58
C PRO A 52 -14.35 18.54 8.49
N PRO A 53 -13.91 17.28 8.70
CA PRO A 53 -13.20 16.58 7.64
C PRO A 53 -14.09 16.65 6.40
N ALA A 54 -13.55 17.20 5.31
CA ALA A 54 -14.27 17.22 4.06
C ALA A 54 -14.60 15.76 3.74
N GLU A 55 -15.88 15.40 3.71
CA GLU A 55 -16.29 14.06 3.33
C GLU A 55 -15.85 13.84 1.88
N LEU A 56 -14.77 13.08 1.71
CA LEU A 56 -14.29 12.74 0.39
C LEU A 56 -15.34 11.87 -0.29
N ARG A 57 -15.76 12.30 -1.48
CA ARG A 57 -16.63 11.51 -2.34
C ARG A 57 -15.96 10.15 -2.57
N GLN A 58 -16.73 9.10 -2.31
CA GLN A 58 -16.29 7.74 -2.56
C GLN A 58 -16.28 7.51 -4.07
N GLY A 59 -15.10 7.24 -4.58
CA GLY A 59 -14.86 6.86 -5.96
C GLY A 59 -15.33 5.44 -6.25
N PRO A 60 -15.38 5.10 -7.54
CA PRO A 60 -15.86 3.79 -7.96
C PRO A 60 -14.88 2.66 -7.60
N PRO A 61 -15.36 1.41 -7.49
CA PRO A 61 -14.50 0.27 -7.19
C PRO A 61 -13.66 -0.16 -8.40
N PHE A 62 -12.49 -0.72 -8.12
CA PHE A 62 -11.61 -1.37 -9.09
C PHE A 62 -11.13 -2.72 -8.54
N THR A 63 -10.98 -3.70 -9.43
CA THR A 63 -10.47 -5.03 -9.07
C THR A 63 -9.36 -5.48 -10.00
N ILE A 64 -8.47 -6.32 -9.47
CA ILE A 64 -7.57 -7.16 -10.28
C ILE A 64 -8.01 -8.61 -10.04
N ASP A 65 -8.26 -9.34 -11.11
CA ASP A 65 -8.65 -10.75 -11.05
C ASP A 65 -7.40 -11.58 -10.75
N GLY A 66 -7.42 -12.33 -9.64
CA GLY A 66 -6.31 -13.15 -9.20
C GLY A 66 -6.51 -14.65 -9.48
N PRO A 67 -5.42 -15.44 -9.50
CA PRO A 67 -4.03 -15.02 -9.34
C PRO A 67 -3.48 -14.30 -10.59
N VAL A 68 -2.41 -13.52 -10.41
CA VAL A 68 -1.64 -12.92 -11.52
C VAL A 68 -0.26 -13.52 -11.50
N THR A 69 0.16 -14.16 -12.60
CA THR A 69 1.47 -14.81 -12.69
C THR A 69 2.39 -14.11 -13.67
N ALA A 70 3.69 -14.10 -13.38
CA ALA A 70 4.68 -13.53 -14.30
C ALA A 70 4.77 -14.34 -15.62
N ALA A 71 4.46 -15.63 -15.57
CA ALA A 71 4.51 -16.53 -16.72
C ALA A 71 3.39 -16.31 -17.74
N GLU A 72 2.15 -16.07 -17.27
CA GLU A 72 1.04 -15.73 -18.15
C GLU A 72 1.22 -14.34 -18.77
N GLY A 73 1.83 -13.41 -18.02
CA GLY A 73 2.14 -12.09 -18.53
C GLY A 73 0.90 -11.27 -18.92
N LEU A 74 -0.25 -11.60 -18.34
CA LEU A 74 -1.52 -10.91 -18.52
C LEU A 74 -2.10 -10.55 -17.16
N VAL A 75 -2.82 -9.43 -17.13
CA VAL A 75 -3.62 -9.03 -15.99
C VAL A 75 -5.02 -8.67 -16.46
N HIS A 76 -6.00 -9.15 -15.71
CA HIS A 76 -7.41 -8.89 -15.91
C HIS A 76 -7.98 -8.19 -14.69
N GLY A 77 -9.10 -7.52 -14.89
CA GLY A 77 -9.82 -6.90 -13.79
C GLY A 77 -11.02 -6.12 -14.27
N SER A 78 -11.58 -5.34 -13.35
CA SER A 78 -12.78 -4.56 -13.60
C SER A 78 -12.70 -3.15 -13.01
N GLY A 79 -13.55 -2.28 -13.54
CA GLY A 79 -13.74 -0.91 -13.08
C GLY A 79 -14.77 -0.18 -13.94
N PRO A 80 -14.92 1.14 -13.80
CA PRO A 80 -15.92 1.88 -14.57
C PRO A 80 -15.58 1.91 -16.06
N ALA A 81 -16.57 1.58 -16.87
CA ALA A 81 -16.47 1.59 -18.32
C ALA A 81 -15.90 2.91 -18.86
N GLY A 82 -14.92 2.82 -19.76
CA GLY A 82 -14.29 3.96 -20.42
C GLY A 82 -13.22 4.69 -19.60
N VAL A 83 -12.97 4.32 -18.34
CA VAL A 83 -11.93 4.99 -17.55
C VAL A 83 -10.54 4.59 -18.06
N PRO A 84 -9.67 5.55 -18.42
CA PRO A 84 -8.27 5.26 -18.68
C PRO A 84 -7.56 4.95 -17.37
N ILE A 85 -6.84 3.84 -17.33
CA ILE A 85 -6.05 3.38 -16.19
C ILE A 85 -4.60 3.10 -16.59
N ARG A 86 -3.72 3.14 -15.60
CA ARG A 86 -2.33 2.72 -15.69
C ARG A 86 -2.13 1.54 -14.74
N ILE A 87 -1.44 0.52 -15.22
CA ILE A 87 -0.98 -0.59 -14.41
C ILE A 87 0.48 -0.32 -14.09
N VAL A 88 0.81 -0.30 -12.81
CA VAL A 88 2.12 0.09 -12.31
C VAL A 88 2.75 -0.98 -11.43
N ASN A 89 4.08 -1.06 -11.44
CA ASN A 89 4.85 -1.86 -10.50
C ASN A 89 5.14 -1.04 -9.23
N ILE A 90 4.39 -1.29 -8.17
CA ILE A 90 4.50 -0.55 -6.90
C ILE A 90 5.85 -0.83 -6.23
N THR A 91 6.35 -2.07 -6.32
CA THR A 91 7.67 -2.45 -5.78
C THR A 91 8.80 -1.65 -6.41
N ARG A 92 8.63 -1.20 -7.66
CA ARG A 92 9.62 -0.42 -8.42
C ARG A 92 9.27 1.07 -8.51
N GLY A 93 8.63 1.62 -7.47
CA GLY A 93 8.33 3.05 -7.42
C GLY A 93 7.24 3.49 -8.40
N ALA A 94 6.25 2.63 -8.63
CA ALA A 94 5.15 2.84 -9.57
C ALA A 94 5.59 3.01 -11.04
N GLU A 95 6.61 2.26 -11.45
CA GLU A 95 7.01 2.12 -12.85
C GLU A 95 5.81 1.68 -13.70
N GLU A 96 5.58 2.35 -14.84
CA GLU A 96 4.47 2.02 -15.72
C GLU A 96 4.69 0.70 -16.45
N ILE A 97 3.77 -0.24 -16.28
CA ILE A 97 3.77 -1.52 -16.99
C ILE A 97 2.92 -1.41 -18.26
N ALA A 98 1.70 -0.90 -18.12
CA ALA A 98 0.73 -0.79 -19.20
C ALA A 98 -0.23 0.38 -18.98
N THR A 99 -0.79 0.89 -20.08
CA THR A 99 -1.90 1.84 -20.08
C THR A 99 -3.05 1.24 -20.88
N VAL A 100 -4.25 1.26 -20.31
CA VAL A 100 -5.45 0.67 -20.94
C VAL A 100 -6.68 1.49 -20.57
N THR A 101 -7.64 1.57 -21.49
CA THR A 101 -8.98 2.09 -21.19
C THR A 101 -9.90 0.92 -20.90
N ILE A 102 -10.62 0.98 -19.78
CA ILE A 102 -11.57 -0.06 -19.39
C ILE A 102 -12.68 -0.13 -20.46
N GLY A 103 -13.01 -1.34 -20.90
CA GLY A 103 -14.02 -1.58 -21.93
C GLY A 103 -15.42 -1.16 -21.48
N ASP A 104 -16.34 -1.07 -22.43
CA ASP A 104 -17.75 -0.72 -22.15
C ASP A 104 -18.46 -1.77 -21.29
N ASP A 105 -17.92 -2.99 -21.23
CA ASP A 105 -18.35 -4.08 -20.35
C ASP A 105 -17.82 -3.95 -18.91
N GLY A 106 -17.04 -2.90 -18.61
CA GLY A 106 -16.43 -2.67 -17.31
C GLY A 106 -15.22 -3.56 -17.03
N ARG A 107 -14.67 -4.24 -18.06
CA ARG A 107 -13.50 -5.13 -17.91
C ARG A 107 -12.27 -4.56 -18.63
N PHE A 108 -11.10 -4.97 -18.18
CA PHE A 108 -9.85 -4.69 -18.88
C PHE A 108 -8.98 -5.95 -18.99
N SER A 109 -8.07 -5.92 -19.96
CA SER A 109 -6.98 -6.88 -20.09
C SER A 109 -5.74 -6.12 -20.54
N ALA A 110 -4.60 -6.39 -19.91
CA ALA A 110 -3.35 -5.74 -20.24
C ALA A 110 -2.18 -6.73 -20.20
N THR A 111 -1.24 -6.58 -21.13
CA THR A 111 -0.01 -7.37 -21.17
C THR A 111 1.04 -6.79 -20.22
N ILE A 112 1.55 -7.64 -19.34
CA ILE A 112 2.61 -7.34 -18.37
C ILE A 112 3.87 -8.18 -18.59
N ALA A 113 3.86 -9.06 -19.62
CA ALA A 113 4.97 -9.95 -19.96
C ALA A 113 6.32 -9.22 -20.06
N GLY A 114 7.34 -9.75 -19.39
CA GLY A 114 8.70 -9.21 -19.39
C GLY A 114 8.91 -7.92 -18.60
N LYS A 115 7.87 -7.38 -17.95
CA LYS A 115 7.92 -6.13 -17.16
C LYS A 115 7.75 -6.35 -15.66
N VAL A 116 7.40 -7.58 -15.25
CA VAL A 116 7.18 -7.96 -13.86
C VAL A 116 7.92 -9.26 -13.55
N SER A 117 8.29 -9.43 -12.29
CA SER A 117 8.83 -10.65 -11.73
C SER A 117 7.90 -11.20 -10.64
N SER A 118 7.96 -12.50 -10.37
CA SER A 118 7.35 -13.08 -9.17
C SER A 118 7.82 -12.34 -7.92
N GLY A 119 6.88 -12.02 -7.03
CA GLY A 119 7.10 -11.19 -5.85
C GLY A 119 6.96 -9.68 -6.06
N ASP A 120 6.86 -9.20 -7.31
CA ASP A 120 6.48 -7.80 -7.55
C ASP A 120 5.02 -7.57 -7.13
N ARG A 121 4.73 -6.37 -6.60
CA ARG A 121 3.35 -5.93 -6.34
C ARG A 121 2.96 -4.95 -7.42
N ILE A 122 1.89 -5.27 -8.15
CA ILE A 122 1.33 -4.39 -9.17
C ILE A 122 0.05 -3.74 -8.67
N GLY A 123 -0.28 -2.58 -9.23
CA GLY A 123 -1.54 -1.90 -8.90
C GLY A 123 -2.09 -1.06 -10.03
N ILE A 124 -3.31 -0.58 -9.83
CA ILE A 124 -4.03 0.27 -10.77
C ILE A 124 -3.98 1.71 -10.29
N MET A 125 -3.64 2.63 -11.19
CA MET A 125 -3.73 4.07 -11.00
C MET A 125 -4.62 4.70 -12.07
N LEU A 126 -5.11 5.91 -11.81
CA LEU A 126 -5.79 6.70 -12.82
C LEU A 126 -4.86 7.01 -13.99
N GLY A 127 -5.35 6.84 -15.21
CA GLY A 127 -4.70 7.32 -16.42
C GLY A 127 -4.98 8.81 -16.69
N ASP A 128 -4.67 9.25 -17.90
CA ASP A 128 -4.98 10.61 -18.31
C ASP A 128 -6.47 10.74 -18.67
N VAL A 129 -7.21 11.46 -17.83
CA VAL A 129 -8.65 11.73 -18.02
C VAL A 129 -8.93 13.03 -18.77
N ARG A 130 -7.91 13.79 -19.21
CA ARG A 130 -8.11 15.03 -19.97
C ARG A 130 -8.86 14.73 -21.29
N GLY A 131 -9.90 15.51 -21.56
CA GLY A 131 -10.74 15.32 -22.76
C GLY A 131 -11.71 14.14 -22.67
N THR A 132 -11.78 13.44 -21.53
CA THR A 132 -12.80 12.44 -21.24
C THR A 132 -13.97 13.04 -20.46
N ARG A 133 -15.01 12.25 -20.20
CA ARG A 133 -16.13 12.62 -19.32
C ARG A 133 -15.81 12.51 -17.82
N PHE A 134 -14.65 11.97 -17.46
CA PHE A 134 -14.30 11.69 -16.08
C PHE A 134 -13.63 12.88 -15.41
N ASN A 135 -13.98 13.11 -14.14
CA ASN A 135 -13.27 14.06 -13.30
C ASN A 135 -12.30 13.32 -12.37
N ARG A 136 -11.03 13.78 -12.30
CA ARG A 136 -10.02 13.27 -11.38
C ARG A 136 -10.47 13.34 -9.91
N GLU A 137 -11.24 14.35 -9.52
CA GLU A 137 -11.71 14.48 -8.13
C GLU A 137 -12.62 13.32 -7.68
N ASP A 138 -13.25 12.60 -8.62
CA ASP A 138 -14.07 11.43 -8.33
C ASP A 138 -13.23 10.17 -7.99
N PHE A 139 -11.90 10.27 -8.06
CA PHE A 139 -10.98 9.16 -7.81
C PHE A 139 -10.00 9.43 -6.66
N LEU A 140 -10.29 10.41 -5.80
CA LEU A 140 -9.41 10.77 -4.67
C LEU A 140 -9.57 9.87 -3.45
N SER A 141 -10.68 9.15 -3.35
CA SER A 141 -10.94 8.18 -2.27
C SER A 141 -11.84 7.08 -2.81
N GLY A 142 -11.89 5.92 -2.17
CA GLY A 142 -12.77 4.84 -2.58
C GLY A 142 -12.42 3.51 -1.92
N PRO A 143 -13.24 2.47 -2.11
CA PRO A 143 -13.00 1.15 -1.55
C PRO A 143 -11.69 0.55 -2.09
N GLY A 144 -10.76 0.21 -1.19
CA GLY A 144 -9.47 -0.40 -1.55
C GLY A 144 -8.37 0.60 -1.93
N TYR A 145 -8.70 1.90 -2.02
CA TYR A 145 -7.75 2.91 -2.44
C TYR A 145 -6.69 3.14 -1.36
N GLN A 146 -5.45 3.29 -1.80
CA GLN A 146 -4.30 3.59 -0.94
C GLN A 146 -3.58 4.80 -1.51
N ASP A 147 -3.56 5.90 -0.76
CA ASP A 147 -2.71 7.04 -1.08
C ASP A 147 -1.30 6.77 -0.55
N ILE A 148 -0.37 6.46 -1.46
CA ILE A 148 1.00 6.15 -1.12
C ILE A 148 1.84 7.41 -1.31
N PRO A 149 2.53 7.92 -0.27
CA PRO A 149 3.38 9.11 -0.39
C PRO A 149 4.36 9.01 -1.56
N PHE A 150 4.44 10.09 -2.35
CA PHE A 150 5.28 10.23 -3.56
C PHE A 150 4.94 9.30 -4.74
N ILE A 151 4.03 8.35 -4.60
CA ILE A 151 3.49 7.52 -5.69
C ILE A 151 2.11 8.03 -6.12
N GLY A 152 1.25 8.35 -5.17
CA GLY A 152 -0.14 8.74 -5.36
C GLY A 152 -1.11 7.60 -5.09
N ILE A 153 -2.32 7.73 -5.64
CA ILE A 153 -3.44 6.85 -5.31
C ILE A 153 -3.39 5.57 -6.14
N ILE A 154 -3.21 4.45 -5.43
CA ILE A 154 -3.39 3.10 -5.96
C ILE A 154 -4.83 2.67 -5.67
N PHE A 155 -5.62 2.38 -6.69
CA PHE A 155 -7.02 1.97 -6.51
C PHE A 155 -7.16 0.57 -5.93
N THR A 156 -6.27 -0.32 -6.35
CA THR A 156 -6.16 -1.70 -5.87
C THR A 156 -4.79 -2.24 -6.25
N SER A 157 -4.34 -3.29 -5.57
CA SER A 157 -3.06 -3.95 -5.86
C SER A 157 -3.11 -5.44 -5.58
N ILE A 158 -2.24 -6.20 -6.27
CA ILE A 158 -2.07 -7.63 -6.09
C ILE A 158 -0.59 -8.01 -6.17
N LEU A 159 -0.21 -9.10 -5.51
CA LEU A 159 1.11 -9.70 -5.66
C LEU A 159 1.15 -10.53 -6.94
N VAL A 160 2.26 -10.47 -7.66
CA VAL A 160 2.54 -11.35 -8.80
C VAL A 160 3.16 -12.65 -8.26
N GLU A 161 2.57 -13.77 -8.67
CA GLU A 161 3.04 -15.13 -8.34
C GLU A 161 4.10 -15.64 -9.33
#